data_AF-A0A816AZQ3-F1
#
_entry.id   AF-A0A816AZQ3-F1
#
_cell.length_a   1.000
_cell.length_b   1.000
_cell.length_c   1.000
_cell.angle_alpha   90.00
_cell.angle_beta   90.00
_cell.angle_gamma   90.00
#
_symmetry.space_group_name_H-M   'P 1'
#
loop_
_entity.id
_entity.type
_entity.pdbx_description
1 polymer ?
#
loop_
_entity_poly.entity_id
_entity_poly.type
_entity_poly.pdbx_seq_one_letter_code
_entity_poly.pdbx_strand_id
1 'polypeptide(L)'
;MYNEKNYIHEINEIRSGLQNSTFDQVVNHDIADRNHEQYAFSLYYNNYRDELHLSAKDESTKNMWIQGLQHLIDSHALKQQRHVINET
;
A
#
# COMPACT_ATOMS: atom_id res chain seq x y z
N MET A 1 -13.64 4.79 24.21
CA MET A 1 -12.57 5.53 23.50
C MET A 1 -11.91 4.57 22.54
N TYR A 2 -12.07 4.76 21.23
CA TYR A 2 -11.26 4.03 20.25
C TYR A 2 -9.89 4.69 20.25
N ASN A 3 -8.87 4.00 20.73
CA ASN A 3 -7.50 4.37 20.43
C ASN A 3 -7.30 4.13 18.93
N GLU A 4 -7.38 5.19 18.13
CA GLU A 4 -7.00 5.15 16.72
C GLU A 4 -5.49 4.93 16.66
N LYS A 5 -5.08 3.66 16.76
CA LYS A 5 -3.72 3.26 16.42
C LYS A 5 -3.56 3.51 14.93
N ASN A 6 -2.65 4.41 14.58
CA ASN A 6 -2.28 4.65 13.19
C ASN A 6 -1.24 3.62 12.77
N TYR A 7 -1.67 2.61 12.01
CA TYR A 7 -0.84 1.50 11.54
C TYR A 7 -0.14 1.77 10.19
N ILE A 8 -0.12 3.02 9.70
CA ILE A 8 0.54 3.33 8.41
C ILE A 8 2.02 2.93 8.40
N HIS A 9 2.66 2.93 9.57
CA HIS A 9 4.05 2.53 9.77
C HIS A 9 4.29 1.03 9.63
N GLU A 10 3.24 0.21 9.61
CA GLU A 10 3.36 -1.24 9.38
C GLU A 10 3.50 -1.57 7.89
N ILE A 11 3.21 -0.63 6.99
CA ILE A 11 3.42 -0.78 5.55
C ILE A 11 4.92 -0.68 5.28
N ASN A 12 5.50 -1.77 4.81
CA ASN A 12 6.92 -1.88 4.48
C ASN A 12 7.19 -1.44 3.04
N GLU A 13 6.30 -1.75 2.11
CA GLU A 13 6.53 -1.52 0.68
C GLU A 13 5.22 -1.39 -0.10
N ILE A 14 5.22 -0.55 -1.13
CA ILE A 14 4.15 -0.41 -2.11
C ILE A 14 4.72 -0.80 -3.48
N ARG A 15 4.10 -1.77 -4.17
CA ARG A 15 4.53 -2.20 -5.51
C ARG A 15 3.44 -1.95 -6.54
N SER A 16 3.79 -1.35 -7.67
CA SER A 16 2.88 -1.22 -8.82
C SER A 16 2.84 -2.49 -9.65
N GLY A 17 1.64 -2.85 -10.12
CA GLY A 17 1.38 -4.06 -10.89
C GLY A 17 1.20 -5.30 -10.02
N LEU A 18 0.93 -6.42 -10.68
CA LEU A 18 0.88 -7.75 -10.07
C LEU A 18 2.23 -8.41 -10.33
N GLN A 19 3.02 -8.63 -9.28
CA GLN A 19 4.22 -9.47 -9.38
C GLN A 19 3.96 -10.77 -8.63
N ASN A 20 3.89 -11.88 -9.38
CA ASN A 20 3.99 -13.25 -8.88
C ASN A 20 3.18 -13.55 -7.61
N SER A 21 1.86 -13.33 -7.63
CA SER A 21 1.03 -13.85 -6.54
C SER A 21 -0.24 -14.50 -7.04
N THR A 22 -0.74 -15.41 -6.22
CA THR A 22 -2.03 -16.11 -6.25
C THR A 22 -3.22 -15.22 -6.64
N PHE A 23 -3.07 -13.90 -6.58
CA PHE A 23 -4.02 -12.91 -7.09
C PHE A 23 -4.33 -13.07 -8.59
N ASP A 24 -3.35 -13.49 -9.41
CA ASP A 24 -3.59 -13.84 -10.82
C ASP A 24 -4.65 -14.94 -10.96
N GLN A 25 -4.76 -15.85 -9.97
CA GLN A 25 -5.76 -16.93 -10.00
C GLN A 25 -7.13 -16.49 -9.46
N VAL A 26 -7.16 -15.52 -8.54
CA VAL A 26 -8.40 -15.04 -7.90
C VAL A 26 -9.11 -13.99 -8.77
N VAL A 27 -8.36 -13.05 -9.39
CA VAL A 27 -8.93 -12.02 -10.26
C VAL A 27 -9.44 -12.60 -11.58
N ASN A 28 -8.82 -13.68 -12.08
CA ASN A 28 -9.27 -14.37 -13.28
C ASN A 28 -10.68 -14.96 -13.17
N HIS A 29 -11.25 -15.09 -11.95
CA HIS A 29 -12.54 -15.74 -11.77
C HIS A 29 -13.74 -14.78 -11.78
N ASP A 30 -13.56 -13.49 -11.44
CA ASP A 30 -14.65 -12.51 -11.37
C ASP A 30 -14.48 -11.31 -12.33
N ILE A 31 -13.29 -11.09 -12.89
CA ILE A 31 -13.01 -9.89 -13.70
C ILE A 31 -12.25 -10.30 -14.96
N ALA A 32 -12.99 -10.69 -15.99
CA ALA A 32 -12.48 -11.01 -17.32
C ALA A 32 -12.00 -9.76 -18.12
N ASP A 33 -11.39 -8.78 -17.46
CA ASP A 33 -10.96 -7.53 -18.09
C ASP A 33 -9.47 -7.29 -17.79
N ARG A 34 -8.64 -7.64 -18.78
CA ARG A 34 -7.17 -7.54 -18.78
C ARG A 34 -6.65 -6.12 -18.49
N ASN A 35 -7.50 -5.11 -18.55
CA ASN A 35 -7.13 -3.73 -18.18
C ASN A 35 -6.89 -3.57 -16.66
N HIS A 36 -7.39 -4.47 -15.81
CA HIS A 36 -7.24 -4.36 -14.35
C HIS A 36 -5.82 -4.66 -13.85
N GLU A 37 -5.03 -5.42 -14.62
CA GLU A 37 -3.61 -5.67 -14.29
C GLU A 37 -2.78 -4.39 -14.39
N GLN A 38 -3.09 -3.52 -15.35
CA GLN A 38 -2.37 -2.26 -15.58
C GLN A 38 -2.53 -1.26 -14.41
N TYR A 39 -3.66 -1.34 -13.71
CA TYR A 39 -4.02 -0.44 -12.63
C TYR A 39 -3.90 -1.08 -11.24
N ALA A 40 -3.35 -2.29 -11.18
CA ALA A 40 -3.11 -2.99 -9.93
C ALA A 40 -1.90 -2.43 -9.17
N PHE A 41 -1.92 -2.60 -7.84
CA PHE A 41 -0.80 -2.36 -6.94
C PHE A 41 -1.00 -3.16 -5.65
N SER A 42 0.09 -3.39 -4.90
CA SER A 42 0.09 -4.20 -3.69
C SER A 42 0.77 -3.48 -2.53
N LEU A 43 0.25 -3.66 -1.33
CA LEU A 43 0.85 -3.21 -0.08
C LEU A 43 1.41 -4.43 0.66
N TYR A 44 2.67 -4.38 1.03
CA TYR A 44 3.32 -5.36 1.89
C TYR A 44 3.44 -4.77 3.29
N TYR A 45 2.93 -5.49 4.29
CA TYR A 45 2.92 -5.02 5.66
C TYR A 45 3.28 -6.14 6.64
N ASN A 46 3.46 -5.77 7.91
CA ASN A 46 3.82 -6.71 8.98
C ASN A 46 5.12 -7.49 8.68
N ASN A 47 6.15 -6.78 8.21
CA ASN A 47 7.43 -7.33 7.76
C ASN A 47 7.28 -8.34 6.62
N TYR A 48 6.52 -7.96 5.59
CA TYR A 48 6.27 -8.78 4.39
C TYR A 48 5.54 -10.10 4.65
N ARG A 49 4.88 -10.25 5.81
CA ARG A 49 4.07 -11.45 6.11
C ARG A 49 2.70 -11.39 5.47
N ASP A 50 2.18 -10.17 5.35
CA ASP A 50 0.82 -9.93 4.88
C ASP A 50 0.84 -9.02 3.65
N GLU A 51 -0.07 -9.31 2.72
CA GLU A 51 -0.20 -8.61 1.44
C GLU A 51 -1.64 -8.14 1.24
N LEU A 52 -1.81 -6.90 0.77
CA LEU A 52 -3.09 -6.38 0.32
C LEU A 52 -2.98 -5.98 -1.15
N HIS A 53 -3.68 -6.71 -2.02
CA HIS A 53 -3.73 -6.46 -3.45
C HIS A 53 -4.96 -5.59 -3.80
N LEU A 54 -4.74 -4.54 -4.57
CA LEU A 54 -5.74 -3.56 -4.96
C LEU A 54 -5.67 -3.34 -6.47
N SER A 55 -6.81 -3.03 -7.08
CA SER A 55 -6.87 -2.55 -8.46
C SER A 55 -7.71 -1.29 -8.52
N ALA A 56 -7.21 -0.28 -9.24
CA ALA A 56 -7.90 0.97 -9.46
C ALA A 56 -8.66 0.97 -10.79
N LYS A 57 -9.64 1.87 -10.92
CA LYS A 57 -10.40 2.05 -12.16
C LYS A 57 -9.58 2.63 -13.33
N ASP A 58 -8.51 3.37 -13.02
CA ASP A 58 -7.65 4.04 -13.97
C ASP A 58 -6.26 4.34 -13.37
N GLU A 59 -5.32 4.71 -14.22
CA GLU A 59 -3.93 4.99 -13.82
C GLU A 59 -3.81 6.20 -12.88
N SER A 60 -4.65 7.22 -13.07
CA SER A 60 -4.63 8.42 -12.22
C SER A 60 -5.00 8.08 -10.79
N THR A 61 -6.04 7.26 -10.61
CA THR A 61 -6.51 6.79 -9.30
C THR A 61 -5.46 5.89 -8.64
N LYS A 62 -4.85 4.96 -9.39
CA LYS A 62 -3.71 4.16 -8.90
C LYS A 62 -2.60 5.06 -8.36
N ASN A 63 -2.15 6.01 -9.17
CA ASN A 63 -1.03 6.88 -8.83
C ASN A 63 -1.35 7.78 -7.62
N MET A 64 -2.58 8.29 -7.52
CA MET A 64 -3.03 9.07 -6.36
C MET A 64 -2.93 8.27 -5.05
N TRP A 65 -3.39 7.01 -5.06
CA TRP A 65 -3.31 6.14 -3.89
C TRP A 65 -1.86 5.84 -3.50
N ILE A 66 -1.02 5.44 -4.47
CA ILE A 66 0.39 5.14 -4.21
C ILE A 66 1.11 6.37 -3.63
N GLN A 67 0.95 7.53 -4.26
CA GLN A 67 1.61 8.77 -3.81
C GLN A 67 1.10 9.22 -2.43
N GLY A 68 -0.21 9.15 -2.20
CA GLY A 68 -0.82 9.52 -0.92
C GLY A 68 -0.33 8.62 0.22
N LEU A 69 -0.29 7.31 0.00
CA LEU A 69 0.21 6.34 0.98
C LEU A 69 1.70 6.54 1.27
N GLN A 70 2.52 6.73 0.23
CA GLN A 70 3.95 7.00 0.40
C GLN A 70 4.17 8.28 1.23
N HIS A 71 3.41 9.34 0.94
CA HIS A 71 3.49 10.59 1.70
C HIS A 71 3.15 10.39 3.19
N LEU A 72 2.15 9.56 3.49
CA LEU A 72 1.78 9.26 4.88
C LEU A 72 2.88 8.46 5.60
N ILE A 73 3.47 7.48 4.94
CA ILE A 73 4.62 6.69 5.46
C ILE A 73 5.80 7.61 5.77
N ASP A 74 6.20 8.44 4.81
CA ASP A 74 7.33 9.36 4.95
C ASP A 74 7.07 10.39 6.07
N SER A 75 5.85 10.94 6.12
CA SER A 75 5.46 11.89 7.17
C SER A 75 5.50 11.28 8.57
N HIS A 76 5.19 9.98 8.70
CA HIS A 76 5.26 9.27 9.95
C HIS A 76 6.72 9.04 10.38
N ALA A 77 7.58 8.60 9.46
CA ALA A 77 9.02 8.43 9.73
C ALA A 77 9.67 9.75 10.20
N LEU A 78 9.34 10.88 9.55
CA LEU A 78 9.83 12.20 9.94
C LEU A 78 9.36 12.62 11.34
N LYS A 79 8.12 12.31 11.74
CA LYS A 79 7.62 12.59 13.09
C LYS A 79 8.38 11.81 14.15
N GLN A 80 8.69 10.53 13.92
CA GLN A 80 9.46 9.72 14.85
C GLN A 80 10.90 10.27 15.02
N GLN A 81 11.56 10.64 13.94
CA GLN A 81 12.92 11.21 14.00
C GLN A 81 12.98 12.53 14.78
N ARG A 82 12.01 13.44 14.57
CA ARG A 82 11.93 14.70 15.33
C ARG A 82 11.66 14.47 16.82
N HIS A 83 10.89 13.45 17.17
CA HIS A 83 10.64 13.10 18.57
C HIS A 83 11.93 12.66 19.27
N VAL A 84 12.71 11.78 18.63
CA VAL A 84 14.01 11.32 19.17
C VAL A 84 14.97 12.50 19.42
N ILE A 85 15.04 13.46 18.50
CA ILE A 85 15.94 14.63 18.62
C ILE A 85 15.50 15.57 19.75
N ASN A 86 14.20 15.72 20.00
CA ASN A 86 13.70 16.64 21.03
C ASN A 86 13.73 16.05 22.46
N GLU A 87 14.02 14.75 22.59
CA GLU A 87 14.14 14.05 23.89
C GLU A 87 15.60 13.75 24.27
N THR A 88 16.58 14.19 23.46
CA THR A 88 18.03 14.11 23.73
C THR A 88 18.63 15.49 24.02
#